data_AF-A0A2W6E290-F1
#
_entry.id   AF-A0A2W6E290-F1
#
_cell.length_a   1.000
_cell.length_b   1.000
_cell.length_c   1.000
_cell.angle_alpha   90.00
_cell.angle_beta   90.00
_cell.angle_gamma   90.00
#
_symmetry.space_group_name_H-M   'P 1'
#
loop_
_entity.id
_entity.type
_entity.pdbx_description
1 polymer ?
#
loop_
_entity_poly.entity_id
_entity_poly.type
_entity_poly.pdbx_seq_one_letter_code
_entity_poly.pdbx_strand_id
1 'polypeptide(L)'
;MTRALEKGRVLLDSLPYPERPDNHFVVDPDKFDFYAMDCYRLIGDDSLAEMHATEIIRKTTAPDGTSQSPMRTAEATLTLAVVEARRGDLDQSLVYADQALAIDRRSRPSLLLIGTELDGELRQRYPRDSLATEFRQSLVAATA
;
A
#
# COMPACT_ATOMS: atom_id res chain seq x y z
N MET A 1 8.01 -5.27 -16.11
CA MET A 1 7.79 -5.66 -14.70
C MET A 1 6.83 -6.84 -14.58
N THR A 2 5.63 -6.74 -15.15
CA THR A 2 4.56 -7.76 -15.09
C THR A 2 5.02 -9.20 -15.40
N ARG A 3 5.73 -9.41 -16.51
CA ARG A 3 6.27 -10.75 -16.86
C ARG A 3 7.22 -11.34 -15.82
N ALA A 4 7.93 -10.51 -15.07
CA ALA A 4 8.79 -10.98 -13.98
C ALA A 4 7.97 -11.39 -12.75
N LEU A 5 6.92 -10.64 -12.42
CA LEU A 5 5.97 -10.99 -11.36
C LEU A 5 5.22 -12.30 -11.69
N GLU A 6 4.75 -12.47 -12.92
CA GLU A 6 4.10 -13.70 -13.36
C GLU A 6 5.04 -14.92 -13.22
N LYS A 7 6.28 -14.79 -13.68
CA LYS A 7 7.29 -15.85 -13.51
C LYS A 7 7.58 -16.15 -12.04
N GLY A 8 7.66 -15.11 -11.21
CA GLY A 8 7.85 -15.24 -9.77
C GLY A 8 6.69 -15.99 -9.12
N ARG A 9 5.44 -15.67 -9.50
CA ARG A 9 4.24 -16.38 -9.05
C ARG A 9 4.27 -17.86 -9.45
N VAL A 10 4.51 -18.15 -10.72
CA VAL A 10 4.57 -19.54 -11.22
C VAL A 10 5.64 -20.34 -10.50
N LEU A 11 6.81 -19.74 -10.24
CA LEU A 11 7.86 -20.41 -9.47
C LEU A 11 7.42 -20.67 -8.03
N LEU A 12 6.85 -19.68 -7.36
CA LEU A 12 6.41 -19.80 -5.97
C LEU A 12 5.32 -20.87 -5.80
N ASP A 13 4.35 -20.91 -6.72
CA ASP A 13 3.26 -21.89 -6.71
C ASP A 13 3.76 -23.33 -6.93
N SER A 14 4.94 -23.50 -7.52
CA SER A 14 5.57 -24.82 -7.72
C SER A 14 6.31 -25.35 -6.48
N LEU A 15 6.54 -24.50 -5.47
CA LEU A 15 7.26 -24.86 -4.25
C LEU A 15 6.30 -25.35 -3.16
N PRO A 16 6.75 -26.21 -2.23
CA PRO A 16 5.98 -26.53 -1.03
C PRO A 16 5.68 -25.27 -0.22
N TYR A 17 4.51 -25.24 0.43
CA TYR A 17 4.20 -24.14 1.34
C TYR A 17 5.23 -24.10 2.48
N PRO A 18 5.73 -22.91 2.86
CA PRO A 18 6.79 -22.80 3.85
C PRO A 18 6.36 -23.28 5.24
N GLU A 19 7.26 -23.97 5.94
CA GLU A 19 7.01 -24.46 7.31
C GLU A 19 6.94 -23.32 8.34
N ARG A 20 7.58 -22.17 8.06
CA ARG A 20 7.69 -21.01 8.96
C ARG A 20 7.43 -19.69 8.21
N PRO A 21 6.18 -19.40 7.80
CA PRO A 21 5.84 -18.18 7.06
C PRO A 21 6.08 -16.89 7.87
N ASP A 22 6.03 -16.99 9.19
CA ASP A 22 6.34 -15.91 10.14
C ASP A 22 7.81 -15.44 10.07
N ASN A 23 8.73 -16.31 9.64
CA ASN A 23 10.15 -15.98 9.54
C ASN A 23 10.39 -14.93 8.47
N HIS A 24 11.00 -13.81 8.85
CA HIS A 24 11.24 -12.66 7.96
C HIS A 24 11.93 -13.03 6.63
N PHE A 25 12.87 -13.98 6.65
CA PHE A 25 13.68 -14.36 5.47
C PHE A 25 13.05 -15.43 4.57
N VAL A 26 11.90 -15.99 4.96
CA VAL A 26 11.17 -16.94 4.13
C VAL A 26 10.22 -16.17 3.21
N VAL A 27 10.33 -16.39 1.90
CA VAL A 27 9.37 -15.83 0.94
C VAL A 27 8.16 -16.75 0.89
N ASP A 28 7.01 -16.22 1.30
CA ASP A 28 5.71 -16.89 1.23
C ASP A 28 4.80 -16.17 0.21
N PRO A 29 3.64 -16.77 -0.15
CA PRO A 29 2.69 -16.14 -1.06
C PRO A 29 2.23 -14.75 -0.64
N ASP A 30 2.10 -14.50 0.67
CA ASP A 30 1.60 -13.23 1.19
C ASP A 30 2.63 -12.10 1.08
N LYS A 31 3.90 -12.37 1.37
CA LYS A 31 4.99 -11.41 1.11
C LYS A 31 5.18 -11.17 -0.37
N PHE A 32 5.01 -12.20 -1.20
CA PHE A 32 5.05 -12.02 -2.65
C PHE A 32 3.94 -11.08 -3.11
N ASP A 33 2.68 -11.29 -2.68
CA ASP A 33 1.55 -10.39 -2.96
C ASP A 33 1.85 -8.95 -2.52
N PHE A 34 2.43 -8.80 -1.34
CA PHE A 34 2.82 -7.50 -0.79
C PHE A 34 3.83 -6.76 -1.68
N TYR A 35 4.89 -7.42 -2.14
CA TYR A 35 5.86 -6.79 -3.05
C TYR A 35 5.31 -6.59 -4.47
N ALA A 36 4.42 -7.49 -4.93
CA ALA A 36 3.77 -7.35 -6.23
C ALA A 36 2.85 -6.13 -6.27
N MET A 37 2.12 -5.84 -5.17
CA MET A 37 1.30 -4.63 -5.01
C MET A 37 2.09 -3.36 -5.33
N ASP A 38 3.25 -3.17 -4.68
CA ASP A 38 4.12 -2.02 -4.94
C ASP A 38 4.56 -1.95 -6.39
N CYS A 39 4.88 -3.11 -6.97
CA CYS A 39 5.29 -3.14 -8.35
C CYS A 39 4.17 -2.68 -9.29
N TYR A 40 2.95 -3.16 -9.09
CA TYR A 40 1.79 -2.75 -9.89
C TYR A 40 1.47 -1.26 -9.72
N ARG A 41 1.52 -0.76 -8.48
CA ARG A 41 1.36 0.67 -8.17
C ARG A 41 2.39 1.51 -8.92
N LEU A 42 3.67 1.12 -8.90
CA LEU A 42 4.76 1.88 -9.53
C LEU A 42 4.68 1.92 -11.07
N ILE A 43 4.07 0.93 -11.72
CA ILE A 43 3.86 0.95 -13.19
C ILE A 43 2.50 1.52 -13.59
N GLY A 44 1.68 1.95 -12.63
CA GLY A 44 0.34 2.49 -12.88
C GLY A 44 -0.69 1.44 -13.26
N ASP A 45 -0.48 0.16 -12.93
CA ASP A 45 -1.52 -0.87 -13.06
C ASP A 45 -2.41 -0.84 -11.82
N ASP A 46 -3.25 0.20 -11.77
CA ASP A 46 -4.04 0.52 -10.58
C ASP A 46 -5.07 -0.57 -10.23
N SER A 47 -5.52 -1.36 -11.22
CA SER A 47 -6.46 -2.47 -10.97
C SER A 47 -5.79 -3.61 -10.21
N LEU A 48 -4.58 -4.01 -10.62
CA LEU A 48 -3.84 -5.05 -9.90
C LEU A 48 -3.32 -4.52 -8.55
N ALA A 49 -2.89 -3.26 -8.48
CA ALA A 49 -2.48 -2.64 -7.23
C ALA A 49 -3.61 -2.64 -6.18
N GLU A 50 -4.81 -2.22 -6.57
CA GLU A 50 -6.00 -2.22 -5.71
C GLU A 50 -6.39 -3.63 -5.26
N MET A 51 -6.41 -4.60 -6.18
CA MET A 51 -6.74 -5.99 -5.85
C MET A 51 -5.81 -6.52 -4.77
N HIS A 52 -4.49 -6.35 -4.96
CA HIS A 52 -3.51 -6.80 -3.98
C HIS A 52 -3.62 -6.03 -2.66
N ALA A 53 -3.77 -4.71 -2.68
CA ALA A 53 -3.92 -3.90 -1.48
C ALA A 53 -5.13 -4.32 -0.64
N THR A 54 -6.28 -4.52 -1.29
CA THR A 54 -7.51 -4.99 -0.65
C THR A 54 -7.32 -6.36 0.00
N GLU A 55 -6.66 -7.28 -0.70
CA GLU A 55 -6.40 -8.62 -0.19
C GLU A 55 -5.40 -8.61 0.97
N ILE A 56 -4.38 -7.77 0.94
CA ILE A 56 -3.42 -7.58 2.05
C ILE A 56 -4.14 -7.04 3.29
N ILE A 57 -4.99 -6.02 3.14
CA ILE A 57 -5.79 -5.49 4.25
C ILE A 57 -6.67 -6.60 4.83
N ARG A 58 -7.36 -7.36 3.98
CA ARG A 58 -8.20 -8.49 4.40
C ARG A 58 -7.41 -9.55 5.18
N LYS A 59 -6.26 -10.00 4.67
CA LYS A 59 -5.41 -11.03 5.29
C LYS A 59 -4.77 -10.56 6.59
N THR A 60 -4.49 -9.26 6.73
CA THR A 60 -3.82 -8.70 7.91
C THR A 60 -4.79 -8.26 9.00
N THR A 61 -6.10 -8.24 8.75
CA THR A 61 -7.13 -7.88 9.72
C THR A 61 -7.60 -9.11 10.49
N ALA A 62 -7.44 -9.06 11.82
CA ALA A 62 -7.93 -10.08 12.73
C ALA A 62 -9.47 -10.01 12.87
N PRO A 63 -10.12 -11.07 13.39
CA PRO A 63 -11.58 -11.10 13.58
C PRO A 63 -12.15 -9.97 14.45
N ASP A 64 -11.34 -9.41 15.35
CA ASP A 64 -11.69 -8.27 16.20
C ASP A 64 -11.45 -6.90 15.53
N GLY A 65 -11.02 -6.90 14.27
CA GLY A 65 -10.72 -5.71 13.48
C GLY A 65 -9.30 -5.15 13.66
N THR A 66 -8.48 -5.74 14.54
CA THR A 66 -7.10 -5.27 14.73
C THR A 66 -6.16 -5.75 13.62
N SER A 67 -5.15 -4.96 13.25
CA SER A 67 -4.15 -5.39 12.27
C SER A 67 -3.04 -6.21 12.94
N GLN A 68 -2.80 -7.42 12.44
CA GLN A 68 -1.67 -8.28 12.82
C GLN A 68 -0.35 -7.85 12.14
N SER A 69 -0.42 -7.01 11.12
CA SER A 69 0.74 -6.44 10.43
C SER A 69 0.51 -4.95 10.15
N PRO A 70 0.52 -4.08 11.18
CA PRO A 70 0.07 -2.68 11.05
C PRO A 70 0.75 -1.92 9.91
N MET A 71 2.06 -2.12 9.73
CA MET A 71 2.79 -1.46 8.64
C MET A 71 2.37 -1.93 7.25
N ARG A 72 2.11 -3.24 7.07
CA ARG A 72 1.62 -3.76 5.79
C ARG A 72 0.23 -3.21 5.48
N THR A 73 -0.62 -3.11 6.50
CA THR A 73 -1.93 -2.50 6.36
C THR A 73 -1.81 -1.04 5.94
N ALA A 74 -0.98 -0.22 6.61
CA ALA A 74 -0.81 1.18 6.20
C ALA A 74 -0.22 1.34 4.80
N GLU A 75 0.75 0.52 4.40
CA GLU A 75 1.32 0.58 3.05
C GLU A 75 0.29 0.18 1.97
N ALA A 76 -0.55 -0.83 2.25
CA ALA A 76 -1.67 -1.21 1.38
C ALA A 76 -2.75 -0.12 1.34
N THR A 77 -3.11 0.48 2.48
CA THR A 77 -4.09 1.57 2.53
C THR A 77 -3.58 2.83 1.80
N LEU A 78 -2.29 3.19 1.92
CA LEU A 78 -1.69 4.26 1.10
C LEU A 78 -1.69 3.92 -0.39
N THR A 79 -1.54 2.64 -0.75
CA THR A 79 -1.67 2.20 -2.15
C THR A 79 -3.09 2.45 -2.67
N LEU A 80 -4.13 2.15 -1.88
CA LEU A 80 -5.52 2.50 -2.24
C LEU A 80 -5.70 4.02 -2.39
N ALA A 81 -5.10 4.82 -1.50
CA ALA A 81 -5.13 6.28 -1.62
C ALA A 81 -4.53 6.76 -2.95
N VAL A 82 -3.39 6.19 -3.38
CA VAL A 82 -2.76 6.50 -4.68
C VAL A 82 -3.68 6.12 -5.84
N VAL A 83 -4.28 4.93 -5.79
CA VAL A 83 -5.21 4.45 -6.83
C VAL A 83 -6.42 5.39 -6.96
N GLU A 84 -7.03 5.81 -5.85
CA GLU A 84 -8.18 6.71 -5.88
C GLU A 84 -7.82 8.12 -6.34
N ALA A 85 -6.66 8.64 -5.91
CA ALA A 85 -6.12 9.88 -6.47
C ALA A 85 -5.97 9.77 -8.00
N ARG A 86 -5.52 8.61 -8.50
CA ARG A 86 -5.37 8.35 -9.93
C ARG A 86 -6.70 8.25 -10.67
N ARG A 87 -7.75 7.76 -10.02
CA ARG A 87 -9.10 7.68 -10.59
C ARG A 87 -9.82 9.02 -10.61
N GLY A 88 -9.30 10.02 -9.90
CA GLY A 88 -9.94 11.32 -9.80
C GLY A 88 -10.85 11.45 -8.58
N ASP A 89 -10.81 10.50 -7.64
CA ASP A 89 -11.57 10.55 -6.39
C ASP A 89 -10.69 11.08 -5.24
N LEU A 90 -10.69 12.41 -5.09
CA LEU A 90 -9.91 13.09 -4.04
C LEU A 90 -10.40 12.70 -2.65
N ASP A 91 -11.71 12.70 -2.44
CA ASP A 91 -12.30 12.48 -1.13
C ASP A 91 -11.96 11.08 -0.62
N GLN A 92 -12.15 10.06 -1.45
CA GLN A 92 -11.83 8.68 -1.08
C GLN A 92 -10.33 8.47 -0.90
N SER A 93 -9.50 9.13 -1.72
CA SER A 93 -8.05 9.10 -1.58
C SER A 93 -7.60 9.63 -0.21
N LEU A 94 -8.13 10.77 0.22
CA LEU A 94 -7.82 11.37 1.51
C LEU A 94 -8.33 10.53 2.69
N VAL A 95 -9.50 9.90 2.56
CA VAL A 95 -10.01 8.95 3.57
C VAL A 95 -9.00 7.81 3.79
N TYR A 96 -8.50 7.20 2.73
CA TYR A 96 -7.49 6.15 2.84
C TYR A 96 -6.17 6.69 3.40
N ALA A 97 -5.74 7.87 2.95
CA ALA A 97 -4.52 8.50 3.44
C ALA A 97 -4.56 8.73 4.95
N ASP A 98 -5.66 9.29 5.47
CA ASP A 98 -5.84 9.54 6.89
C ASP A 98 -5.86 8.24 7.71
N GLN A 99 -6.56 7.21 7.22
CA GLN A 99 -6.57 5.88 7.85
C GLN A 99 -5.16 5.29 7.96
N ALA A 100 -4.36 5.41 6.90
CA ALA A 100 -3.01 4.87 6.88
C ALA A 100 -2.04 5.64 7.79
N LEU A 101 -2.17 6.97 7.86
CA LEU A 101 -1.32 7.80 8.72
C LEU A 101 -1.71 7.73 10.20
N ALA A 102 -2.94 7.30 10.51
CA ALA A 102 -3.44 7.14 11.87
C ALA A 102 -2.92 5.90 12.61
N ILE A 103 -2.21 4.98 11.94
CA ILE A 103 -1.74 3.75 12.62
C ILE A 103 -0.72 4.03 13.75
N ASP A 104 -0.78 3.23 14.81
CA ASP A 104 0.07 3.40 16.00
C ASP A 104 1.55 3.15 15.71
N ARG A 105 1.87 2.01 15.07
CA ARG A 105 3.25 1.67 14.71
C ARG A 105 3.63 2.40 13.43
N ARG A 106 4.59 3.32 13.48
CA ARG A 106 5.00 4.11 12.31
C ARG A 106 6.44 3.84 11.88
N SER A 107 6.61 3.35 10.65
CA SER A 107 7.89 3.31 9.95
C SER A 107 7.97 4.53 9.04
N ARG A 108 8.78 5.52 9.45
CA ARG A 108 8.98 6.75 8.67
C ARG A 108 9.40 6.48 7.21
N PRO A 109 10.41 5.64 6.92
CA PRO A 109 10.82 5.37 5.54
C PRO A 109 9.70 4.76 4.70
N SER A 110 8.93 3.82 5.26
CA SER A 110 7.79 3.19 4.58
C SER A 110 6.71 4.20 4.24
N LEU A 111 6.28 5.01 5.22
CA LEU A 111 5.23 5.99 5.03
C LEU A 111 5.63 7.07 4.02
N LEU A 112 6.89 7.53 4.07
CA LEU A 112 7.40 8.52 3.11
C LEU A 112 7.47 7.97 1.69
N LEU A 113 7.80 6.69 1.50
CA LEU A 113 7.95 6.08 0.17
C LEU A 113 6.65 6.22 -0.64
N ILE A 114 5.52 5.82 -0.07
CA ILE A 114 4.22 5.82 -0.76
C ILE A 114 3.52 7.18 -0.60
N GLY A 115 3.64 7.80 0.58
CA GLY A 115 3.05 9.11 0.85
C GLY A 115 3.61 10.22 -0.05
N THR A 116 4.89 10.19 -0.41
CA THR A 116 5.47 11.18 -1.34
C THR A 116 4.93 11.01 -2.76
N GLU A 117 4.66 9.76 -3.17
CA GLU A 117 4.00 9.48 -4.45
C GLU A 117 2.57 10.02 -4.47
N LEU A 118 1.80 9.75 -3.40
CA LEU A 118 0.46 10.29 -3.23
C LEU A 118 0.46 11.84 -3.27
N ASP A 119 1.36 12.49 -2.53
CA ASP A 119 1.50 13.95 -2.55
C ASP A 119 1.78 14.47 -3.97
N GLY A 120 2.57 13.73 -4.76
CA GLY A 120 2.82 14.02 -6.17
C GLY A 120 1.55 13.98 -7.02
N GLU A 121 0.81 12.86 -6.94
CA GLU A 121 -0.44 12.64 -7.68
C GLU A 121 -1.50 13.69 -7.33
N LEU A 122 -1.68 13.96 -6.03
CA LEU A 122 -2.66 14.93 -5.53
C LEU A 122 -2.35 16.35 -6.04
N ARG A 123 -1.09 16.78 -6.00
CA ARG A 123 -0.70 18.11 -6.51
C ARG A 123 -0.82 18.23 -8.01
N GLN A 124 -0.60 17.13 -8.75
CA GLN A 124 -0.73 17.14 -10.20
C GLN A 124 -2.18 17.26 -10.65
N ARG A 125 -3.10 16.52 -10.01
CA ARG A 125 -4.53 16.50 -10.38
C ARG A 125 -5.34 17.62 -9.73
N TYR A 126 -5.01 18.01 -8.50
CA TYR A 126 -5.78 18.98 -7.70
C TYR A 126 -4.93 20.17 -7.26
N PRO A 127 -4.26 20.89 -8.19
CA PRO A 127 -3.28 21.92 -7.84
C PRO A 127 -3.85 23.15 -7.12
N ARG A 128 -5.18 23.29 -7.07
CA ARG A 128 -5.89 24.42 -6.42
C ARG A 128 -6.74 23.97 -5.24
N ASP A 129 -6.79 22.67 -4.97
CA ASP A 129 -7.57 22.15 -3.86
C ASP A 129 -6.76 22.29 -2.56
N SER A 130 -7.38 22.87 -1.53
CA SER A 130 -6.72 23.08 -0.24
C SER A 130 -6.41 21.77 0.45
N LEU A 131 -7.31 20.78 0.39
CA LEU A 131 -7.14 19.49 1.05
C LEU A 131 -5.98 18.70 0.44
N ALA A 132 -5.86 18.73 -0.89
CA ALA A 132 -4.72 18.14 -1.60
C ALA A 132 -3.38 18.79 -1.20
N THR A 133 -3.40 20.10 -0.92
CA THR A 133 -2.21 20.85 -0.47
C THR A 133 -1.88 20.57 0.99
N GLU A 134 -2.89 20.38 1.83
CA GLU A 134 -2.77 20.08 3.26
C GLU A 134 -2.22 18.67 3.52
N PHE A 135 -2.49 17.69 2.64
CA PHE A 135 -2.01 16.32 2.79
C PHE A 135 -0.49 16.23 3.06
N ARG A 136 0.33 17.06 2.41
CA ARG A 136 1.78 17.11 2.68
C ARG A 136 2.08 17.41 4.15
N GLN A 137 1.34 18.31 4.77
CA GLN A 137 1.53 18.66 6.18
C GLN A 137 1.18 17.48 7.07
N SER A 138 0.09 16.76 6.76
CA SER A 138 -0.28 15.51 7.43
C SER A 138 0.81 14.44 7.31
N LEU A 139 1.37 14.25 6.11
CA LEU A 139 2.47 13.31 5.88
C LEU A 139 3.72 13.68 6.68
N VAL A 140 4.11 14.95 6.69
CA VAL A 140 5.26 15.43 7.48
C VAL A 140 5.01 15.23 8.97
N ALA A 141 3.82 15.57 9.48
CA ALA A 141 3.47 15.38 10.89
C ALA A 141 3.46 13.90 11.30
N ALA A 142 2.99 13.00 10.44
CA ALA A 142 2.97 11.57 10.69
C ALA A 142 4.37 10.92 10.65
N THR A 143 5.36 11.62 10.08
CA THR A 143 6.72 11.11 9.84
C THR A 143 7.82 11.93 10.51
N ALA A 144 7.46 12.89 11.37
CA ALA A 144 8.35 13.65 12.22
C ALA A 144 8.87 12.80 13.39
#